data_AF-A0A7C5EGN5-F1
#
_entry.id   AF-A0A7C5EGN5-F1
#
_cell.length_a   1.000
_cell.length_b   1.000
_cell.length_c   1.000
_cell.angle_alpha   90.00
_cell.angle_beta   90.00
_cell.angle_gamma   90.00
#
_symmetry.space_group_name_H-M   'P 1'
#
loop_
_entity.id
_entity.type
_entity.pdbx_description
1 polymer ?
#
loop_
_entity_poly.entity_id
_entity_poly.type
_entity_poly.pdbx_seq_one_letter_code
_entity_poly.pdbx_strand_id
1 'polypeptide(L)'
;MAIQLGRDYAFHPKTTYVGRPGIGDGCLVCTRRYALMIPTRINEFVGSAYVIKKRFSLCDRPVSEALSEFLTAPDTTLDDLETFITHLAEATEETVFVDISLMQRLKVGTGLLTKGLYFNAKPAGMGGWVGFALKGKEHLAAFVDLFADSAILVSK
;
A
#
# COMPACT_ATOMS: atom_id res chain seq x y z
N MET A 1 -3.82 -10.64 20.31
CA MET A 1 -4.49 -9.33 20.48
C MET A 1 -4.98 -8.88 19.13
N ALA A 2 -6.14 -8.25 19.05
CA ALA A 2 -6.62 -7.64 17.82
C ALA A 2 -5.65 -6.55 17.35
N ILE A 3 -5.40 -6.49 16.04
CA ILE A 3 -4.55 -5.48 15.43
C ILE A 3 -5.14 -4.06 15.57
N GLN A 4 -4.26 -3.07 15.67
CA GLN A 4 -4.63 -1.66 15.87
C GLN A 4 -4.14 -0.79 14.71
N LEU A 5 -5.07 -0.02 14.11
CA LEU A 5 -4.75 0.95 13.07
C LEU A 5 -3.78 2.03 13.62
N GLY A 6 -2.76 2.37 12.83
CA GLY A 6 -1.70 3.32 13.20
C GLY A 6 -0.62 2.74 14.11
N ARG A 7 -0.87 1.60 14.78
CA ARG A 7 0.13 0.94 15.64
C ARG A 7 0.73 -0.29 14.97
N ASP A 8 -0.13 -1.20 14.53
CA ASP A 8 0.26 -2.49 13.96
C ASP A 8 0.18 -2.46 12.43
N TYR A 9 -0.79 -1.72 11.89
CA TYR A 9 -0.99 -1.58 10.46
C TYR A 9 -1.51 -0.19 10.06
N ALA A 10 -1.40 0.13 8.78
CA ALA A 10 -2.05 1.26 8.13
C ALA A 10 -2.77 0.78 6.87
N PHE A 11 -3.96 1.32 6.62
CA PHE A 11 -4.79 0.92 5.49
C PHE A 11 -5.32 2.13 4.73
N HIS A 12 -5.25 2.04 3.41
CA HIS A 12 -5.83 3.02 2.51
C HIS A 12 -6.71 2.30 1.47
N PRO A 13 -8.04 2.50 1.50
CA PRO A 13 -8.97 1.73 0.67
C PRO A 13 -8.85 2.06 -0.83
N LYS A 14 -8.28 3.22 -1.16
CA LYS A 14 -8.07 3.64 -2.55
C LYS A 14 -6.77 4.40 -2.77
N THR A 15 -5.78 3.77 -3.35
CA THR A 15 -4.54 4.39 -3.82
C THR A 15 -4.43 4.26 -5.33
N THR A 16 -3.71 5.20 -5.95
CA THR A 16 -3.32 5.08 -7.36
C THR A 16 -1.87 4.63 -7.40
N TYR A 17 -1.57 3.67 -8.28
CA TYR A 17 -0.20 3.25 -8.55
C TYR A 17 0.15 3.47 -10.03
N VAL A 18 1.44 3.62 -10.27
CA VAL A 18 2.02 3.66 -11.62
C VAL A 18 3.08 2.57 -11.66
N GLY A 19 2.87 1.55 -12.49
CA GLY A 19 3.77 0.41 -12.60
C GLY A 19 3.93 -0.07 -14.04
N ARG A 20 4.73 -1.13 -14.22
CA ARG A 20 4.89 -1.81 -15.52
C ARG A 20 3.56 -2.22 -16.20
N PRO A 21 2.53 -2.70 -15.49
CA PRO A 21 1.28 -3.13 -16.14
C PRO A 21 0.36 -1.98 -16.53
N GLY A 22 0.66 -0.74 -16.14
CA GLY A 22 -0.09 0.46 -16.49
C GLY A 22 -0.34 1.40 -15.30
N ILE A 23 -1.40 2.19 -15.40
CA ILE A 23 -1.90 3.07 -14.33
C ILE A 23 -3.19 2.47 -13.80
N GLY A 24 -3.24 2.24 -12.49
CA GLY A 24 -4.38 1.59 -11.86
C GLY A 24 -4.74 2.17 -10.51
N ASP A 25 -5.91 1.75 -10.03
CA ASP A 25 -6.36 1.99 -8.67
C ASP A 25 -6.27 0.68 -7.89
N GLY A 26 -6.13 0.78 -6.57
CA GLY A 26 -6.18 -0.39 -5.69
C GLY A 26 -6.20 -0.01 -4.23
N CYS A 27 -5.99 -1.00 -3.36
CA CYS A 27 -5.98 -0.84 -1.92
C CYS A 27 -4.54 -0.99 -1.42
N LEU A 28 -4.12 -0.15 -0.49
CA LEU A 28 -2.81 -0.26 0.16
C LEU A 28 -3.01 -0.72 1.59
N VAL A 29 -2.32 -1.78 1.99
CA VAL A 29 -2.17 -2.19 3.38
C VAL A 29 -0.69 -2.24 3.72
N CYS A 30 -0.33 -1.76 4.90
CA CYS A 30 1.05 -1.78 5.37
C CYS A 30 1.11 -2.26 6.81
N THR A 31 2.09 -3.10 7.12
CA THR A 31 2.63 -3.30 8.46
C THR A 31 3.99 -2.63 8.53
N ARG A 32 4.72 -2.83 9.63
CA ARG A 32 6.14 -2.40 9.69
C ARG A 32 7.07 -3.24 8.84
N ARG A 33 6.66 -4.46 8.46
CA ARG A 33 7.47 -5.38 7.66
C ARG A 33 7.13 -5.29 6.17
N TYR A 34 5.86 -5.12 5.85
CA TYR A 34 5.41 -5.22 4.46
C TYR A 34 4.51 -4.05 4.06
N ALA A 35 4.60 -3.65 2.81
CA ALA A 35 3.57 -2.86 2.14
C ALA A 35 3.06 -3.65 0.93
N LEU A 36 1.75 -3.81 0.84
CA LEU A 36 1.11 -4.49 -0.27
C LEU A 36 0.05 -3.57 -0.87
N MET A 37 0.20 -3.30 -2.16
CA MET A 37 -0.83 -2.68 -2.98
C MET A 37 -1.52 -3.76 -3.82
N ILE A 38 -2.81 -3.93 -3.59
CA ILE A 38 -3.65 -4.86 -4.33
C ILE A 38 -4.43 -4.06 -5.37
N PRO A 39 -4.22 -4.28 -6.67
CA PRO A 39 -4.97 -3.57 -7.70
C PRO A 39 -6.45 -3.92 -7.58
N THR A 40 -7.33 -2.93 -7.69
CA THR A 40 -8.78 -3.14 -7.91
C THR A 40 -9.13 -2.98 -9.38
N ARG A 41 -8.34 -2.16 -10.09
CA ARG A 41 -8.52 -1.88 -11.51
C ARG A 41 -7.19 -1.52 -12.15
N ILE A 42 -6.90 -2.14 -13.29
CA ILE A 42 -5.76 -1.79 -14.14
C ILE A 42 -6.29 -1.20 -15.44
N ASN A 43 -5.78 -0.04 -15.82
CA ASN A 43 -6.09 0.57 -17.10
C ASN A 43 -4.89 0.44 -18.04
N GLU A 44 -5.16 0.10 -19.28
CA GLU A 44 -4.20 0.11 -20.37
C GLU A 44 -4.41 1.35 -21.24
N PHE A 45 -3.33 1.88 -21.79
CA PHE A 45 -3.38 3.02 -22.68
C PHE A 45 -3.50 2.52 -24.12
N VAL A 46 -4.61 2.85 -24.78
CA VAL A 46 -4.88 2.48 -26.18
C VAL A 46 -5.14 3.77 -26.96
N GLY A 47 -4.18 4.18 -27.79
CA GLY A 47 -4.26 5.43 -28.55
C GLY A 47 -4.18 6.66 -27.65
N SER A 48 -5.30 7.36 -27.45
CA SER A 48 -5.41 8.52 -26.55
C SER A 48 -6.33 8.26 -25.34
N ALA A 49 -6.82 7.02 -25.17
CA ALA A 49 -7.79 6.65 -24.16
C ALA A 49 -7.25 5.61 -23.17
N TYR A 50 -7.76 5.66 -21.94
CA TYR A 50 -7.58 4.61 -20.94
C TYR A 50 -8.72 3.59 -21.06
N VAL A 51 -8.36 2.32 -21.24
CA VAL A 51 -9.32 1.21 -21.28
C VAL A 51 -9.12 0.33 -20.07
N ILE A 52 -10.22 -0.08 -19.42
CA ILE A 52 -10.15 -0.99 -18.28
C ILE A 52 -9.72 -2.37 -18.78
N LYS A 53 -8.52 -2.80 -18.40
CA LYS A 53 -7.96 -4.10 -18.77
C LYS A 53 -8.43 -5.22 -17.85
N LYS A 54 -8.45 -4.95 -16.54
CA LYS A 54 -8.77 -5.96 -15.53
C LYS A 54 -9.39 -5.32 -14.28
N ARG A 55 -10.33 -6.05 -13.66
CA ARG A 55 -10.86 -5.77 -12.32
C ARG A 55 -10.53 -6.94 -11.41
N PHE A 56 -10.32 -6.64 -10.14
CA PHE A 56 -9.99 -7.64 -9.13
C PHE A 56 -11.02 -7.60 -8.01
N SER A 57 -11.32 -8.77 -7.45
CA SER A 57 -12.16 -8.98 -6.29
C SER A 57 -11.48 -9.98 -5.37
N LEU A 58 -11.83 -9.94 -4.08
CA LEU A 58 -11.45 -10.94 -3.09
C LEU A 58 -12.73 -11.58 -2.57
N CYS A 59 -12.83 -12.91 -2.68
CA CYS A 59 -14.03 -13.67 -2.30
C CYS A 59 -15.31 -13.07 -2.91
N ASP A 60 -15.29 -12.79 -4.22
CA ASP A 60 -16.39 -12.18 -5.00
C ASP A 60 -16.86 -10.79 -4.52
N ARG A 61 -16.05 -10.11 -3.70
CA ARG A 61 -16.35 -8.78 -3.16
C ARG A 61 -15.29 -7.76 -3.55
N PRO A 62 -15.60 -6.44 -3.50
CA PRO A 62 -14.60 -5.40 -3.68
C PRO A 62 -13.44 -5.59 -2.71
N VAL A 63 -12.20 -5.52 -3.23
CA VAL A 63 -10.96 -5.74 -2.45
C VAL A 63 -10.95 -4.89 -1.16
N SER A 64 -11.36 -3.63 -1.24
CA SER A 64 -11.38 -2.71 -0.08
C SER A 64 -12.34 -3.17 1.01
N GLU A 65 -13.48 -3.75 0.64
CA GLU A 65 -14.49 -4.22 1.60
C GLU A 65 -14.02 -5.50 2.28
N ALA A 66 -13.52 -6.46 1.50
CA ALA A 66 -12.97 -7.71 2.04
C ALA A 66 -11.78 -7.45 2.97
N LEU A 67 -10.87 -6.54 2.60
CA LEU A 67 -9.76 -6.13 3.47
C LEU A 67 -10.25 -5.42 4.72
N SER A 68 -11.19 -4.48 4.60
CA SER A 68 -11.71 -3.75 5.77
C SER A 68 -12.38 -4.70 6.77
N GLU A 69 -13.12 -5.70 6.29
CA GLU A 69 -13.73 -6.71 7.16
C GLU A 69 -12.67 -7.54 7.87
N PHE A 70 -11.67 -8.06 7.13
CA PHE A 70 -10.56 -8.80 7.72
C PHE A 70 -9.81 -7.96 8.76
N LEU A 71 -9.50 -6.70 8.47
CA LEU A 71 -8.73 -5.81 9.36
C LEU A 71 -9.52 -5.37 10.61
N THR A 72 -10.84 -5.52 10.60
CA THR A 72 -11.72 -5.14 11.73
C THR A 72 -12.25 -6.35 12.49
N ALA A 73 -11.92 -7.56 12.05
CA ALA A 73 -12.31 -8.78 12.75
C ALA A 73 -11.58 -8.88 14.10
N PRO A 74 -12.29 -9.19 15.20
CA PRO A 74 -11.77 -9.08 16.57
C PRO A 74 -10.69 -10.11 16.91
N ASP A 75 -10.60 -11.18 16.13
CA ASP A 75 -9.64 -12.27 16.24
C ASP A 75 -8.42 -12.11 15.33
N THR A 76 -8.42 -11.13 14.41
CA THR A 76 -7.30 -10.91 13.49
C THR A 76 -6.07 -10.40 14.23
N THR A 77 -4.98 -11.16 14.13
CA THR A 77 -3.68 -10.81 14.69
C THR A 77 -2.74 -10.22 13.63
N LEU A 78 -1.61 -9.67 14.08
CA LEU A 78 -0.60 -9.12 13.17
C LEU A 78 0.00 -10.23 12.29
N ASP A 79 0.24 -11.41 12.86
CA ASP A 79 0.77 -12.55 12.13
C ASP A 79 -0.21 -13.04 11.05
N ASP A 80 -1.51 -13.04 11.35
CA ASP A 80 -2.55 -13.37 10.36
C ASP A 80 -2.53 -12.37 9.21
N LEU A 81 -2.40 -11.07 9.50
CA LEU A 81 -2.31 -10.03 8.49
C LEU A 81 -1.05 -10.16 7.63
N GLU A 82 0.11 -10.42 8.23
CA GLU A 82 1.36 -10.58 7.48
C GLU A 82 1.36 -11.86 6.63
N THR A 83 0.77 -12.94 7.13
CA THR A 83 0.55 -14.17 6.36
C THR A 83 -0.41 -13.91 5.20
N PHE A 84 -1.48 -13.16 5.43
CA PHE A 84 -2.43 -12.80 4.40
C PHE A 84 -1.80 -11.92 3.30
N ILE A 85 -0.98 -10.93 3.69
CA ILE A 85 -0.25 -10.05 2.75
C ILE A 85 0.70 -10.88 1.88
N THR A 86 1.51 -11.75 2.48
CA THR A 86 2.47 -12.57 1.73
C THR A 86 1.77 -13.54 0.80
N HIS A 87 0.70 -14.20 1.26
CA HIS A 87 -0.10 -15.08 0.42
C HIS A 87 -0.73 -14.36 -0.77
N LEU A 88 -1.30 -13.16 -0.57
CA LEU A 88 -1.85 -12.37 -1.67
C LEU A 88 -0.79 -11.89 -2.67
N ALA A 89 0.40 -11.54 -2.18
CA ALA A 89 1.53 -11.15 -3.02
C ALA A 89 1.95 -12.29 -3.96
N GLU A 90 1.98 -13.53 -3.44
CA GLU A 90 2.30 -14.72 -4.22
C GLU A 90 1.18 -15.12 -5.19
N ALA A 91 -0.07 -14.96 -4.78
CA ALA A 91 -1.23 -15.35 -5.59
C ALA A 91 -1.54 -14.36 -6.73
N THR A 92 -1.05 -13.11 -6.66
CA THR A 92 -1.43 -12.05 -7.60
C THR A 92 -0.22 -11.34 -8.18
N GLU A 93 0.17 -11.74 -9.40
CA GLU A 93 1.32 -11.17 -10.15
C GLU A 93 1.29 -9.64 -10.31
N GLU A 94 0.10 -9.04 -10.23
CA GLU A 94 -0.15 -7.62 -10.46
C GLU A 94 -0.13 -6.79 -9.16
N THR A 95 0.10 -7.43 -8.01
CA THR A 95 0.29 -6.71 -6.75
C THR A 95 1.65 -6.02 -6.70
N VAL A 96 1.72 -4.87 -6.04
CA VAL A 96 3.00 -4.25 -5.69
C VAL A 96 3.30 -4.58 -4.25
N PHE A 97 4.22 -5.53 -4.05
CA PHE A 97 4.71 -5.94 -2.75
C PHE A 97 6.07 -5.30 -2.46
N VAL A 98 6.22 -4.75 -1.26
CA VAL A 98 7.45 -4.14 -0.76
C VAL A 98 7.78 -4.77 0.59
N ASP A 99 8.92 -5.46 0.65
CA ASP A 99 9.57 -5.81 1.92
C ASP A 99 10.32 -4.60 2.44
N ILE A 100 9.82 -4.03 3.54
CA ILE A 100 10.34 -2.80 4.13
C ILE A 100 11.74 -3.02 4.70
N SER A 101 12.11 -4.24 5.09
CA SER A 101 13.45 -4.56 5.58
C SER A 101 14.53 -4.40 4.50
N LEU A 102 14.15 -4.47 3.23
CA LEU A 102 15.03 -4.26 2.09
C LEU A 102 15.14 -2.78 1.70
N MET A 103 14.36 -1.90 2.32
CA MET A 103 14.32 -0.48 1.99
C MET A 103 15.35 0.30 2.80
N GLN A 104 16.10 1.16 2.13
CA GLN A 104 17.05 2.07 2.80
C GLN A 104 16.39 3.40 3.18
N ARG A 105 15.28 3.75 2.53
CA ARG A 105 14.59 5.03 2.70
C ARG A 105 13.08 4.85 2.62
N LEU A 106 12.37 5.59 3.46
CA LEU A 106 10.92 5.59 3.61
C LEU A 106 10.50 7.02 3.84
N LYS A 107 9.51 7.50 3.10
CA LYS A 107 8.96 8.83 3.28
C LYS A 107 7.44 8.74 3.35
N VAL A 108 6.86 9.31 4.41
CA VAL A 108 5.44 9.64 4.45
C VAL A 108 5.29 11.11 4.08
N GLY A 109 4.92 11.38 2.83
CA GLY A 109 4.67 12.74 2.34
C GLY A 109 3.34 13.25 2.87
N THR A 110 3.37 14.38 3.59
CA THR A 110 2.17 15.01 4.17
C THR A 110 1.90 16.42 3.64
N GLY A 111 2.76 16.93 2.75
CA GLY A 111 2.70 18.30 2.24
C GLY A 111 1.61 18.55 1.19
N LEU A 112 1.50 19.80 0.71
CA LEU A 112 0.51 20.18 -0.31
C LEU A 112 0.70 19.44 -1.64
N LEU A 113 1.96 19.22 -2.04
CA LEU A 113 2.35 18.64 -3.33
C LEU A 113 2.75 17.16 -3.26
N THR A 114 2.99 16.62 -2.06
CA THR A 114 3.40 15.23 -1.87
C THR A 114 2.57 14.61 -0.75
N LYS A 115 1.51 13.89 -1.12
CA LYS A 115 0.65 13.14 -0.18
C LYS A 115 0.73 11.67 -0.51
N GLY A 116 1.50 10.92 0.26
CA GLY A 116 1.76 9.52 -0.09
C GLY A 116 2.76 8.80 0.79
N LEU A 117 2.90 7.51 0.53
CA LEU A 117 3.93 6.66 1.11
C LEU A 117 4.94 6.30 0.03
N TYR A 118 6.23 6.48 0.30
CA TYR A 118 7.28 6.28 -0.68
C TYR A 118 8.41 5.43 -0.09
N PHE A 119 8.86 4.44 -0.84
CA PHE A 119 9.94 3.54 -0.46
C PHE A 119 11.07 3.60 -1.48
N ASN A 120 12.31 3.45 -1.03
CA ASN A 120 13.46 3.35 -1.91
C ASN A 120 14.50 2.38 -1.32
N ALA A 121 14.86 1.37 -2.11
CA ALA A 121 15.88 0.38 -1.77
C ALA A 121 17.31 0.91 -1.93
N LYS A 122 17.49 2.08 -2.55
CA LYS A 122 18.79 2.71 -2.81
C LYS A 122 19.11 3.82 -1.80
N PRO A 123 20.40 4.13 -1.60
CA PRO A 123 20.84 5.19 -0.70
C PRO A 123 20.44 6.59 -1.17
N ALA A 124 20.73 7.60 -0.33
CA ALA A 124 20.49 9.00 -0.65
C ALA A 124 21.18 9.43 -1.96
N GLY A 125 20.53 10.29 -2.74
CA GLY A 125 21.04 10.77 -4.03
C GLY A 125 20.75 9.88 -5.23
N MET A 126 20.23 8.66 -5.03
CA MET A 126 19.84 7.75 -6.12
C MET A 126 18.32 7.71 -6.33
N GLY A 127 17.87 7.71 -7.59
CA GLY A 127 16.45 7.58 -7.97
C GLY A 127 15.88 6.17 -7.72
N GLY A 128 14.61 5.95 -8.07
CA GLY A 128 13.95 4.63 -7.96
C GLY A 128 12.96 4.51 -6.80
N TRP A 129 12.26 5.59 -6.46
CA TRP A 129 11.18 5.55 -5.48
C TRP A 129 9.99 4.76 -6.00
N VAL A 130 9.46 3.87 -5.18
CA VAL A 130 8.12 3.31 -5.33
C VAL A 130 7.18 4.14 -4.46
N GLY A 131 6.16 4.74 -5.07
CA GLY A 131 5.27 5.68 -4.39
C GLY A 131 3.81 5.26 -4.48
N PHE A 132 3.09 5.43 -3.38
CA PHE A 132 1.65 5.23 -3.26
C PHE A 132 1.00 6.55 -2.90
N ALA A 133 0.20 7.10 -3.82
CA ALA A 133 -0.51 8.35 -3.56
C ALA A 133 -1.65 8.09 -2.55
N LEU A 134 -1.67 8.85 -1.47
CA LEU A 134 -2.69 8.75 -0.42
C LEU A 134 -3.57 9.99 -0.46
N LYS A 135 -4.89 9.80 -0.46
CA LYS A 135 -5.89 10.87 -0.50
C LYS A 135 -6.75 10.78 0.77
N GLY A 136 -7.03 11.92 1.39
CA GLY A 136 -7.68 11.97 2.71
C GLY A 136 -6.65 12.14 3.82
N LYS A 137 -7.00 12.91 4.86
CA LYS A 137 -6.05 13.26 5.95
C LYS A 137 -6.00 12.15 6.99
N GLU A 138 -7.13 11.50 7.22
CA GLU A 138 -7.37 10.43 8.18
C GLU A 138 -6.52 9.19 7.88
N HIS A 139 -6.49 8.74 6.62
CA HIS A 139 -5.68 7.58 6.25
C HIS A 139 -4.19 7.88 6.37
N LEU A 140 -3.78 9.09 5.98
CA LEU A 140 -2.39 9.53 6.06
C LEU A 140 -1.87 9.55 7.50
N ALA A 141 -2.70 9.93 8.47
CA ALA A 141 -2.32 9.93 9.90
C ALA A 141 -1.92 8.52 10.37
N ALA A 142 -2.67 7.48 9.98
CA ALA A 142 -2.33 6.10 10.35
C ALA A 142 -0.95 5.66 9.81
N PHE A 143 -0.55 6.10 8.61
CA PHE A 143 0.81 5.82 8.10
C PHE A 143 1.89 6.61 8.85
N VAL A 144 1.60 7.85 9.26
CA VAL A 144 2.51 8.63 10.09
C VAL A 144 2.72 7.94 11.43
N ASP A 145 1.65 7.51 12.09
CA ASP A 145 1.71 6.84 13.39
C ASP A 145 2.45 5.50 13.30
N LEU A 146 2.18 4.70 12.25
CA LEU A 146 2.81 3.38 12.06
C LEU A 146 4.34 3.46 11.98
N PHE A 147 4.83 4.52 11.32
CA PHE A 147 6.24 4.75 11.03
C PHE A 147 6.87 5.88 11.87
N ALA A 148 6.21 6.36 12.92
CA ALA A 148 6.69 7.48 13.74
C ALA A 148 8.11 7.23 14.32
N ASP A 149 8.39 5.98 14.69
CA ASP A 149 9.68 5.55 15.27
C ASP A 149 10.63 4.90 14.25
N SER A 150 10.32 4.93 12.96
CA SER A 150 11.19 4.33 11.95
C SER A 150 12.46 5.15 11.75
N ALA A 151 13.61 4.51 11.95
CA ALA A 151 14.94 5.08 11.63
C ALA A 151 15.14 5.33 10.13
N ILE A 152 14.24 4.80 9.29
CA ILE A 152 14.25 4.97 7.84
C ILE A 152 13.75 6.40 7.52
N LEU A 153 14.69 7.32 7.33
CA LEU A 153 14.56 8.77 7.12
C LEU A 153 13.23 9.28 6.50
N VAL A 154 12.31 9.71 7.37
CA VAL A 154 11.18 10.57 7.02
C VAL A 154 11.72 11.98 6.70
N SER A 155 12.01 12.28 5.44
CA SER A 155 12.26 13.68 5.07
C SER A 155 10.93 14.43 5.21
N LYS A 156 10.83 15.34 6.19
CA LYS A 156 9.78 16.36 6.22
C LYS A 156 9.79 17.16 4.91
#